data_AF-A0A0S7XN50-F1
#
_entry.id   AF-A0A0S7XN50-F1
#
_cell.length_a   1.000
_cell.length_b   1.000
_cell.length_c   1.000
_cell.angle_alpha   90.00
_cell.angle_beta   90.00
_cell.angle_gamma   90.00
#
_symmetry.space_group_name_H-M   'P 1'
#
loop_
_entity.id
_entity.type
_entity.pdbx_description
1 polymer ?
#
loop_
_entity_poly.entity_id
_entity_poly.type
_entity_poly.pdbx_seq_one_letter_code
_entity_poly.pdbx_strand_id
1 'polypeptide(L)'
;MPLFSALKYLSFMIPFMIFGVMGINLIIALGWLERLSYLARPVVYLGHLKSECGLSFIAAFGSPTAANAMLMELYQKGAIDKRELLIACLANSFPAIVMHSYSMLPILIPLLGLVGVVYFFILVMAGFIKTTLVLIVGHFTLSLPQDKFIFDRQRGLPLKQALIESLRKSKPMFKRILLVT
;
A
#
# COMPACT_ATOMS: atom_id res chain seq x y z
N MET A 1 6.58 31.31 32.07
CA MET A 1 7.68 30.78 31.23
C MET A 1 7.14 29.67 30.33
N PRO A 2 6.97 29.91 29.03
CA PRO A 2 6.41 28.91 28.09
C PRO A 2 7.26 27.63 27.98
N LEU A 3 8.55 27.71 28.30
CA LEU A 3 9.50 26.59 28.23
C LEU A 3 9.16 25.45 29.21
N PHE A 4 8.65 25.77 30.41
CA PHE A 4 8.33 24.77 31.42
C PHE A 4 7.06 23.98 31.08
N SER A 5 6.08 24.65 30.47
CA SER A 5 4.89 24.02 29.92
C SER A 5 5.26 23.07 28.78
N ALA A 6 6.11 23.51 27.85
CA ALA A 6 6.57 22.68 26.74
C ALA A 6 7.29 21.41 27.23
N LEU A 7 8.14 21.52 28.26
CA LEU A 7 8.86 20.37 28.83
C LEU A 7 7.90 19.36 29.49
N LYS A 8 6.87 19.84 30.19
CA LYS A 8 5.82 18.99 30.78
C LYS A 8 5.00 18.26 29.72
N TYR A 9 4.62 18.94 28.63
CA TYR A 9 3.92 18.32 27.51
C TYR A 9 4.76 17.26 26.80
N LEU A 10 6.05 17.55 26.57
CA LEU A 10 6.96 16.62 25.93
C LEU A 10 7.16 15.35 26.77
N SER A 11 7.40 15.50 28.08
CA SER A 11 7.54 14.36 29.00
C SER A 11 6.26 13.53 29.09
N PHE A 12 5.08 14.13 28.90
CA PHE A 12 3.81 13.40 28.87
C PHE A 12 3.62 12.67 27.54
N MET A 13 3.96 13.27 26.39
CA MET A 13 3.79 12.65 25.07
C MET A 13 4.76 11.49 24.78
N ILE A 14 6.02 11.61 25.21
CA ILE A 14 7.07 10.62 24.91
C ILE A 14 6.64 9.18 25.26
N PRO A 15 6.15 8.86 26.47
CA PRO A 15 5.75 7.49 26.78
C PRO A 15 4.61 7.00 25.89
N PHE A 16 3.62 7.84 25.58
CA PHE A 16 2.53 7.47 24.66
C PHE A 16 3.04 7.20 23.24
N MET A 17 4.02 7.98 22.74
CA MET A 17 4.66 7.70 21.46
C MET A 17 5.40 6.37 21.49
N ILE A 18 6.15 6.06 22.57
CA ILE A 18 6.85 4.79 22.71
C ILE A 18 5.85 3.62 22.69
N PHE A 19 4.77 3.68 23.48
CA PHE A 19 3.73 2.65 23.47
C PHE A 19 3.02 2.55 22.11
N GLY A 20 2.74 3.67 21.44
CA GLY A 20 2.13 3.70 20.12
C GLY A 20 3.01 3.03 19.06
N VAL A 21 4.29 3.40 19.01
CA VAL A 21 5.27 2.76 18.10
C VAL A 21 5.44 1.28 18.42
N MET A 22 5.49 0.91 19.69
CA MET A 22 5.65 -0.47 20.12
C MET A 22 4.42 -1.33 19.77
N GLY A 23 3.21 -0.81 19.99
CA GLY A 23 1.96 -1.47 19.58
C GLY A 23 1.87 -1.65 18.07
N ILE A 24 2.32 -0.66 17.30
CA ILE A 24 2.42 -0.74 15.85
C ILE A 24 3.43 -1.80 15.41
N ASN A 25 4.63 -1.79 15.97
CA ASN A 25 5.63 -2.80 15.62
C ASN A 25 5.17 -4.21 15.99
N LEU A 26 4.39 -4.35 17.07
CA LEU A 26 3.75 -5.61 17.43
C LEU A 26 2.73 -6.08 16.39
N ILE A 27 1.84 -5.20 15.92
CA ILE A 27 0.89 -5.53 14.84
C ILE A 27 1.60 -5.94 13.56
N ILE A 28 2.70 -5.27 13.20
CA ILE A 28 3.54 -5.66 12.06
C ILE A 28 4.13 -7.06 12.30
N ALA A 29 4.74 -7.27 13.47
CA ALA A 29 5.39 -8.53 13.85
C ALA A 29 4.41 -9.71 13.94
N LEU A 30 3.14 -9.43 14.27
CA LEU A 30 2.03 -10.40 14.25
C LEU A 30 1.63 -10.86 12.83
N GLY A 31 2.32 -10.40 11.79
CA GLY A 31 2.09 -10.83 10.41
C GLY A 31 0.81 -10.24 9.82
N TRP A 32 0.36 -9.07 10.31
CA TRP A 32 -0.84 -8.42 9.77
C TRP A 32 -0.69 -8.14 8.27
N LEU A 33 0.53 -7.80 7.81
CA LEU A 33 0.84 -7.69 6.38
C LEU A 33 0.69 -9.00 5.61
N GLU A 34 1.04 -10.15 6.19
CA GLU A 34 0.82 -11.45 5.55
C GLU A 34 -0.67 -11.80 5.49
N ARG A 35 -1.46 -11.43 6.51
CA ARG A 35 -2.92 -11.59 6.47
C ARG A 35 -3.59 -10.73 5.40
N LEU A 36 -3.01 -9.58 5.05
CA LEU A 36 -3.51 -8.75 3.95
C LEU A 36 -3.47 -9.48 2.60
N SER A 37 -2.64 -10.52 2.43
CA SER A 37 -2.69 -11.37 1.22
C SER A 37 -4.08 -11.97 0.96
N TYR A 38 -4.88 -12.18 2.02
CA TYR A 38 -6.27 -12.60 1.89
C TYR A 38 -7.16 -11.53 1.25
N LEU A 39 -6.86 -10.24 1.43
CA LEU A 39 -7.59 -9.12 0.82
C LEU A 39 -7.33 -8.99 -0.69
N ALA A 40 -6.28 -9.59 -1.25
CA ALA A 40 -6.09 -9.59 -2.70
C ALA A 40 -7.23 -10.33 -3.43
N ARG A 41 -7.73 -11.43 -2.85
CA ARG A 41 -8.82 -12.22 -3.44
C ARG A 41 -10.11 -11.42 -3.66
N PRO A 42 -10.70 -10.77 -2.63
CA PRO A 42 -11.90 -9.99 -2.83
C PRO A 42 -11.65 -8.79 -3.74
N VAL A 43 -10.46 -8.18 -3.73
CA VAL A 43 -10.14 -7.06 -4.64
C VAL A 43 -10.12 -7.50 -6.10
N VAL A 44 -9.45 -8.62 -6.39
CA VAL A 44 -9.39 -9.19 -7.74
C VAL A 44 -10.76 -9.64 -8.21
N TYR A 45 -11.51 -10.32 -7.33
CA TYR A 45 -12.84 -10.82 -7.65
C TYR A 45 -13.86 -9.70 -7.86
N LEU A 46 -13.94 -8.74 -6.92
CA LEU A 46 -14.86 -7.61 -7.02
C LEU A 46 -14.52 -6.69 -8.18
N GLY A 47 -13.24 -6.50 -8.51
CA GLY A 47 -12.82 -5.63 -9.60
C GLY A 47 -12.84 -6.26 -10.98
N HIS A 48 -13.15 -7.57 -11.10
CA HIS A 48 -12.88 -8.36 -12.30
C HIS A 48 -11.45 -8.17 -12.85
N LEU A 49 -10.50 -7.93 -11.95
CA LEU A 49 -9.11 -7.68 -12.31
C LEU A 49 -8.38 -9.00 -12.56
N LYS A 50 -7.30 -8.96 -13.33
CA LYS A 50 -6.39 -10.10 -13.43
C LYS A 50 -5.70 -10.38 -12.10
N SER A 51 -5.35 -11.66 -11.89
CA SER A 51 -4.70 -12.15 -10.67
C SER A 51 -3.40 -11.40 -10.35
N GLU A 52 -2.66 -10.99 -11.38
CA GLU A 52 -1.42 -10.20 -11.30
C GLU A 52 -1.63 -8.81 -10.66
N CYS A 53 -2.80 -8.18 -10.85
CA CYS A 53 -3.15 -6.92 -10.20
C CYS A 53 -3.30 -7.09 -8.68
N GLY A 54 -3.73 -8.27 -8.22
CA GLY A 54 -3.84 -8.58 -6.79
C GLY A 54 -2.49 -8.55 -6.08
N LEU A 55 -1.41 -8.97 -6.76
CA LEU A 55 -0.05 -8.90 -6.20
C LEU A 55 0.40 -7.46 -6.02
N SER A 56 0.11 -6.59 -7.00
CA SER A 56 0.37 -5.15 -6.86
C SER A 56 -0.40 -4.55 -5.67
N PHE A 57 -1.66 -4.92 -5.48
CA PHE A 57 -2.47 -4.45 -4.36
C PHE A 57 -1.85 -4.81 -2.99
N ILE A 58 -1.31 -6.02 -2.85
CA ILE A 58 -0.57 -6.39 -1.63
C ILE A 58 0.74 -5.63 -1.52
N ALA A 59 1.48 -5.50 -2.61
CA ALA A 59 2.71 -4.73 -2.65
C ALA A 59 2.49 -3.27 -2.24
N ALA A 60 1.30 -2.70 -2.48
CA ALA A 60 0.97 -1.31 -2.14
C ALA A 60 0.90 -1.06 -0.62
N PHE A 61 0.70 -2.10 0.19
CA PHE A 61 0.89 -2.03 1.64
C PHE A 61 2.38 -1.98 2.03
N GLY A 62 3.29 -2.60 1.26
CA GLY A 62 4.72 -2.44 1.52
C GLY A 62 5.24 -1.11 1.01
N SER A 63 4.98 -0.83 -0.27
CA SER A 63 5.42 0.36 -0.98
C SER A 63 4.46 0.66 -2.14
N PRO A 64 3.70 1.78 -2.06
CA PRO A 64 2.83 2.22 -3.15
C PRO A 64 3.57 2.42 -4.47
N THR A 65 4.81 2.92 -4.40
CA THR A 65 5.65 3.15 -5.57
C THR A 65 6.02 1.84 -6.27
N ALA A 66 6.41 0.82 -5.50
CA ALA A 66 6.72 -0.50 -6.05
C ALA A 66 5.50 -1.16 -6.69
N ALA A 67 4.33 -1.04 -6.05
CA ALA A 67 3.07 -1.56 -6.56
C ALA A 67 2.68 -0.94 -7.90
N ASN A 68 2.78 0.39 -8.04
CA ASN A 68 2.48 1.08 -9.28
C ASN A 68 3.48 0.74 -10.39
N ALA A 69 4.76 0.54 -10.03
CA ALA A 69 5.77 0.06 -10.98
C ALA A 69 5.44 -1.35 -11.49
N MET A 70 4.96 -2.25 -10.61
CA MET A 70 4.48 -3.58 -11.02
C MET A 70 3.33 -3.48 -12.02
N LEU A 71 2.33 -2.63 -11.77
CA LEU A 71 1.22 -2.45 -12.72
C LEU A 71 1.69 -1.87 -14.05
N MET A 72 2.61 -0.91 -14.03
CA MET A 72 3.17 -0.35 -15.25
C MET A 72 3.94 -1.40 -16.06
N GLU A 73 4.64 -2.31 -15.40
CA GLU A 73 5.32 -3.43 -16.04
C GLU A 73 4.33 -4.41 -16.69
N LEU A 74 3.25 -4.76 -15.98
CA LEU A 74 2.19 -5.61 -16.53
C LEU A 74 1.54 -4.97 -17.77
N TYR A 75 1.32 -3.65 -17.74
CA TYR A 75 0.79 -2.91 -18.88
C TYR A 75 1.77 -2.92 -20.06
N GLN A 76 3.06 -2.69 -19.83
CA GLN A 76 4.08 -2.74 -20.89
C GLN A 76 4.23 -4.13 -21.51
N LYS A 77 3.98 -5.19 -20.74
CA LYS A 77 3.97 -6.58 -21.23
C LYS A 77 2.69 -6.95 -21.98
N GLY A 78 1.70 -6.04 -22.07
CA GLY A 78 0.39 -6.32 -22.63
C GLY A 78 -0.45 -7.29 -21.79
N ALA A 79 -0.04 -7.55 -20.54
CA ALA A 79 -0.74 -8.45 -19.65
C ALA A 79 -2.02 -7.82 -19.09
N ILE A 80 -2.09 -6.49 -18.98
CA ILE A 80 -3.30 -5.75 -18.56
C ILE A 80 -3.63 -4.62 -19.55
N ASP A 81 -4.92 -4.34 -19.75
CA ASP A 81 -5.36 -3.20 -20.56
C ASP A 81 -5.28 -1.86 -19.78
N LYS A 82 -5.33 -0.74 -20.50
CA LYS A 82 -5.31 0.61 -19.91
C LYS A 82 -6.43 0.83 -18.90
N ARG A 83 -7.62 0.25 -19.12
CA ARG A 83 -8.74 0.35 -18.16
C ARG A 83 -8.43 -0.41 -16.87
N GLU A 84 -7.90 -1.63 -16.98
CA GLU A 84 -7.51 -2.45 -15.83
C GLU A 84 -6.38 -1.78 -15.03
N LEU A 85 -5.38 -1.21 -15.73
CA LEU A 85 -4.29 -0.44 -15.14
C LEU A 85 -4.82 0.72 -14.28
N LEU A 86 -5.75 1.51 -14.81
CA LEU A 86 -6.32 2.65 -14.09
C LEU A 86 -7.09 2.21 -12.85
N ILE A 87 -7.92 1.17 -12.96
CA ILE A 87 -8.71 0.67 -11.82
C ILE A 87 -7.81 0.05 -10.75
N ALA A 88 -6.79 -0.71 -11.15
CA ALA A 88 -5.82 -1.28 -10.21
C ALA A 88 -4.99 -0.20 -9.52
N CYS A 89 -4.53 0.83 -10.24
CA CYS A 89 -3.83 1.99 -9.65
C CYS A 89 -4.72 2.74 -8.66
N LEU A 90 -6.00 2.93 -8.97
CA LEU A 90 -6.95 3.56 -8.07
C LEU A 90 -7.22 2.70 -6.84
N ALA A 91 -7.34 1.37 -7.00
CA ALA A 91 -7.48 0.44 -5.89
C ALA A 91 -6.27 0.48 -4.94
N ASN A 92 -5.05 0.59 -5.48
CA ASN A 92 -3.79 0.74 -4.73
C ASN A 92 -3.74 2.01 -3.85
N SER A 93 -4.62 2.99 -4.09
CA SER A 93 -4.69 4.19 -3.25
C SER A 93 -5.14 3.89 -1.82
N PHE A 94 -5.97 2.87 -1.59
CA PHE A 94 -6.39 2.50 -0.23
C PHE A 94 -5.24 1.92 0.59
N PRO A 95 -4.51 0.87 0.15
CA PRO A 95 -3.32 0.40 0.83
C PRO A 95 -2.31 1.51 1.14
N ALA A 96 -2.10 2.42 0.19
CA ALA A 96 -1.22 3.57 0.36
C ALA A 96 -1.66 4.50 1.49
N ILE A 97 -2.97 4.81 1.57
CA ILE A 97 -3.52 5.66 2.63
C ILE A 97 -3.46 4.98 3.99
N VAL A 98 -3.73 3.66 4.06
CA VAL A 98 -3.66 2.90 5.30
C VAL A 98 -2.25 2.91 5.85
N MET A 99 -1.25 2.68 5.00
CA MET A 99 0.16 2.68 5.39
C MET A 99 0.67 4.05 5.81
N HIS A 100 0.29 5.10 5.07
CA HIS A 100 0.62 6.46 5.46
C HIS A 100 -0.03 6.85 6.80
N SER A 101 -1.27 6.44 7.02
CA SER A 101 -1.98 6.73 8.27
C SER A 101 -1.36 5.97 9.44
N TYR A 102 -0.91 4.73 9.19
CA TYR A 102 -0.26 3.88 10.19
C TYR A 102 1.04 4.48 10.71
N SER A 103 1.89 5.05 9.85
CA SER A 103 3.12 5.72 10.29
C SER A 103 2.85 7.01 11.07
N MET A 104 1.70 7.67 10.85
CA MET A 104 1.31 8.90 11.54
C MET A 104 0.62 8.66 12.90
N LEU A 105 0.01 7.49 13.11
CA LEU A 105 -0.74 7.15 14.33
C LEU A 105 0.02 7.40 15.65
N PRO A 106 1.29 7.00 15.80
CA PRO A 106 2.02 7.23 17.05
C PRO A 106 2.21 8.70 17.39
N ILE A 107 2.13 9.58 16.39
CA ILE A 107 2.25 11.03 16.55
C ILE A 107 0.85 11.66 16.73
N LEU A 108 -0.13 11.15 15.99
CA LEU A 108 -1.48 11.68 15.98
C LEU A 108 -2.22 11.43 17.31
N ILE A 109 -2.02 10.25 17.91
CA ILE A 109 -2.69 9.86 19.16
C ILE A 109 -2.24 10.72 20.36
N PRO A 110 -0.94 10.96 20.60
CA PRO A 110 -0.53 11.84 21.69
C PRO A 110 -0.92 13.31 21.46
N LEU A 111 -1.04 13.74 20.20
CA LEU A 111 -1.36 15.13 19.85
C LEU A 111 -2.86 15.45 19.95
N LEU A 112 -3.71 14.55 19.46
CA LEU A 112 -5.17 14.75 19.43
C LEU A 112 -5.93 13.87 20.44
N GLY A 113 -5.25 12.94 21.12
CA GLY A 113 -5.89 11.98 22.01
C GLY A 113 -6.88 11.07 21.28
N LEU A 114 -8.07 10.90 21.85
CA LEU A 114 -9.15 10.07 21.30
C LEU A 114 -9.65 10.59 19.93
N VAL A 115 -9.54 11.89 19.68
CA VAL A 115 -9.92 12.51 18.39
C VAL A 115 -9.02 12.00 17.26
N GLY A 116 -7.73 11.77 17.55
CA GLY A 116 -6.79 11.23 16.57
C GLY A 116 -7.14 9.80 16.15
N VAL A 117 -7.64 8.99 17.09
CA VAL A 117 -8.12 7.63 16.81
C VAL A 117 -9.37 7.67 15.92
N VAL A 118 -10.35 8.51 16.26
CA VAL A 118 -11.58 8.65 15.45
C VAL A 118 -11.24 9.15 14.05
N TYR A 119 -10.34 10.13 13.93
CA TYR A 119 -9.86 10.64 12.65
C TYR A 119 -9.22 9.55 11.79
N PHE A 120 -8.37 8.72 12.37
CA PHE A 120 -7.78 7.57 11.68
C PHE A 120 -8.87 6.62 11.16
N PHE A 121 -9.86 6.27 11.98
CA PHE A 121 -10.96 5.41 11.55
C PHE A 121 -11.75 6.02 10.40
N ILE A 122 -12.02 7.33 10.43
CA ILE A 122 -12.69 8.04 9.33
C ILE A 122 -11.86 7.95 8.05
N LEU A 123 -10.55 8.18 8.11
CA LEU A 123 -9.67 8.07 6.94
C LEU A 123 -9.65 6.66 6.34
N VAL A 124 -9.53 5.64 7.20
CA VAL A 124 -9.54 4.24 6.76
C VAL A 124 -10.89 3.89 6.13
N MET A 125 -12.00 4.31 6.73
CA MET A 125 -13.33 4.08 6.18
C MET A 125 -13.55 4.80 4.85
N ALA A 126 -13.13 6.07 4.74
CA ALA A 126 -13.22 6.81 3.48
C ALA A 126 -12.40 6.14 2.37
N GLY A 127 -11.18 5.69 2.69
CA GLY A 127 -10.34 4.94 1.76
C GLY A 127 -10.99 3.62 1.34
N PHE A 128 -11.58 2.89 2.30
CA PHE A 128 -12.26 1.63 2.05
C PHE A 128 -13.44 1.83 1.09
N ILE A 129 -14.32 2.80 1.38
CA ILE A 129 -15.48 3.14 0.55
C ILE A 129 -15.02 3.49 -0.87
N LYS A 130 -14.00 4.35 -1.01
CA LYS A 130 -13.46 4.75 -2.32
C LYS A 130 -12.97 3.54 -3.11
N THR A 131 -12.20 2.64 -2.50
CA THR A 131 -11.69 1.44 -3.20
C THR A 131 -12.81 0.47 -3.53
N THR A 132 -13.78 0.25 -2.65
CA THR A 132 -14.95 -0.57 -2.96
C THR A 132 -15.74 0.01 -4.13
N LEU A 133 -15.98 1.31 -4.18
CA LEU A 133 -16.64 1.97 -5.31
C LEU A 133 -15.86 1.80 -6.61
N VAL A 134 -14.53 2.00 -6.58
CA VAL A 134 -13.66 1.80 -7.75
C VAL A 134 -13.72 0.36 -8.25
N LEU A 135 -13.72 -0.62 -7.35
CA LEU A 135 -13.81 -2.03 -7.71
C LEU A 135 -15.18 -2.38 -8.28
N ILE A 136 -16.26 -1.84 -7.72
CA ILE A 136 -17.61 -2.00 -8.29
C ILE A 136 -17.67 -1.40 -9.70
N VAL A 137 -17.09 -0.21 -9.93
CA VAL A 137 -17.00 0.37 -11.27
C VAL A 137 -16.18 -0.53 -12.20
N GLY A 138 -15.10 -1.12 -11.69
CA GLY A 138 -14.32 -2.12 -12.41
C GLY A 138 -15.14 -3.35 -12.78
N HIS A 139 -15.94 -3.88 -11.86
CA HIS A 139 -16.85 -5.00 -12.08
C HIS A 139 -17.76 -4.78 -13.30
N PHE A 140 -18.35 -3.58 -13.42
CA PHE A 140 -19.26 -3.24 -14.52
C PHE A 140 -18.54 -2.87 -15.82
N THR A 141 -17.28 -2.44 -15.75
CA THR A 141 -16.51 -1.94 -16.92
C THR A 141 -15.62 -3.00 -17.54
N LEU A 142 -15.14 -3.97 -16.76
CA LEU A 142 -14.26 -5.06 -17.20
C LEU A 142 -15.06 -6.35 -17.45
N SER A 143 -14.72 -7.04 -18.53
CA SER A 143 -15.17 -8.41 -18.77
C SER A 143 -14.48 -9.37 -17.80
N LEU A 144 -15.21 -10.38 -17.35
CA LEU A 144 -14.74 -11.42 -16.42
C LEU A 144 -13.33 -11.93 -16.77
N PRO A 145 -12.39 -11.94 -15.81
CA PRO A 145 -11.07 -12.51 -16.03
C PRO A 145 -11.19 -14.03 -16.17
N GLN A 146 -10.68 -14.57 -17.27
CA GLN A 146 -10.68 -16.03 -17.52
C GLN A 146 -9.62 -16.79 -16.70
N ASP A 147 -8.71 -16.08 -16.02
CA ASP A 147 -7.58 -16.68 -15.33
C ASP A 147 -7.89 -17.07 -13.88
N LYS A 148 -7.46 -18.30 -13.51
CA LYS A 148 -7.46 -18.75 -12.13
C LYS A 148 -6.50 -17.88 -11.31
N PHE A 149 -6.94 -17.44 -10.14
CA PHE A 149 -6.10 -16.71 -9.19
C PHE A 149 -4.99 -17.63 -8.65
N ILE A 150 -3.84 -17.63 -9.32
CA ILE A 150 -2.62 -18.26 -8.83
C ILE A 150 -1.89 -17.20 -8.01
N PHE A 151 -1.97 -17.32 -6.69
CA PHE A 151 -1.12 -16.56 -5.80
C PHE A 151 0.28 -17.18 -5.86
N ASP A 152 1.02 -16.89 -6.93
CA ASP A 152 2.42 -17.25 -6.96
C ASP A 152 3.13 -16.27 -6.04
N ARG A 153 3.34 -16.72 -4.80
CA ARG A 153 4.16 -16.03 -3.82
C ARG A 153 5.52 -15.91 -4.48
N GLN A 154 5.83 -14.77 -5.13
CA GLN A 154 7.18 -14.48 -5.59
C GLN A 154 8.07 -14.64 -4.36
N ARG A 155 8.74 -15.80 -4.27
CA ARG A 155 9.65 -16.13 -3.18
C ARG A 155 10.66 -14.99 -3.14
N GLY A 156 10.76 -14.33 -2.00
CA GLY A 156 11.73 -13.25 -1.82
C GLY A 156 13.10 -13.72 -2.29
N LEU A 157 13.60 -13.13 -3.37
CA LEU A 157 14.92 -13.43 -3.88
C LEU A 157 15.95 -12.98 -2.82
N PRO A 158 17.06 -13.72 -2.63
CA PRO A 158 18.10 -13.33 -1.70
C PRO A 158 18.63 -11.93 -2.03
N LEU A 159 19.00 -11.16 -1.00
CA LEU A 159 19.31 -9.71 -1.06
C LEU A 159 20.24 -9.32 -2.23
N LYS A 160 21.22 -10.17 -2.54
CA LYS A 160 22.17 -9.98 -3.65
C LYS A 160 21.52 -10.08 -5.02
N GLN A 161 20.60 -11.02 -5.21
CA GLN A 161 19.89 -11.23 -6.48
C GLN A 161 18.85 -10.13 -6.70
N ALA A 162 18.12 -9.73 -5.66
CA ALA A 162 17.19 -8.60 -5.73
C ALA A 162 17.88 -7.28 -6.13
N LEU A 163 19.10 -7.04 -5.63
CA LEU A 163 19.92 -5.89 -6.01
C LEU A 163 20.39 -5.94 -7.47
N ILE A 164 20.94 -7.08 -7.91
CA ILE A 164 21.44 -7.25 -9.29
C ILE A 164 20.29 -7.14 -10.29
N GLU A 165 19.14 -7.74 -9.97
CA GLU A 165 17.97 -7.73 -10.83
C GLU A 165 17.35 -6.33 -10.89
N SER A 166 17.27 -5.61 -9.77
CA SER A 166 16.82 -4.20 -9.74
C SER A 166 17.72 -3.28 -10.58
N LEU A 167 19.04 -3.45 -10.51
CA LEU A 167 20.00 -2.69 -11.32
C LEU A 167 19.90 -3.03 -12.81
N ARG A 168 19.77 -4.31 -13.15
CA ARG A 168 19.64 -4.77 -14.54
C ARG A 168 18.33 -4.27 -15.17
N LYS A 169 17.23 -4.31 -14.42
CA LYS A 169 15.90 -3.88 -14.86
C LYS A 169 15.78 -2.35 -14.97
N SER A 170 16.55 -1.60 -14.18
CA SER A 170 16.58 -0.12 -14.21
C SER A 170 17.49 0.45 -15.31
N LYS A 171 18.43 -0.33 -15.87
CA LYS A 171 19.37 0.11 -16.93
C LYS A 171 18.69 0.76 -18.16
N PRO A 172 17.57 0.23 -18.72
CA PRO A 172 16.89 0.88 -19.85
C PRO A 172 16.17 2.17 -19.45
N MET A 173 15.69 2.30 -18.20
CA MET A 173 15.09 3.53 -17.69
C MET A 173 16.14 4.65 -17.54
N PHE A 174 17.31 4.34 -16.96
CA PHE A 174 18.41 5.31 -16.86
C PHE A 174 18.86 5.83 -18.23
N LYS A 175 18.94 4.97 -19.25
CA LYS A 175 19.27 5.39 -20.61
C LYS A 175 18.25 6.37 -21.20
N ARG A 176 16.95 6.24 -20.87
CA ARG A 176 15.92 7.18 -21.33
C ARG A 176 15.99 8.53 -20.62
N ILE A 177 16.32 8.54 -19.33
CA ILE A 177 16.49 9.79 -18.56
C ILE A 177 17.70 10.58 -19.07
N LEU A 178 18.81 9.89 -19.36
CA LEU A 178 20.04 10.47 -19.92
C LEU A 178 19.95 10.90 -21.38
N LEU A 179 18.92 10.45 -22.12
CA LEU A 179 18.70 10.85 -23.52
C LEU A 179 17.75 12.05 -23.65
N VAL A 180 17.05 12.39 -22.58
CA VAL A 180 16.08 13.49 -22.53
C VAL A 180 16.64 14.71 -21.75
N THR A 181 17.74 14.53 -21.03
CA THR A 181 18.54 15.61 -20.43
C THR A 181 19.75 15.89 -21.30
#